data_AF-A0A7Z9H3Z1-F1
#
_entry.id   AF-A0A7Z9H3Z1-F1
#
_cell.length_a   1.000
_cell.length_b   1.000
_cell.length_c   1.000
_cell.angle_alpha   90.00
_cell.angle_beta   90.00
_cell.angle_gamma   90.00
#
_symmetry.space_group_name_H-M   'P 1'
#
loop_
_entity.id
_entity.type
_entity.pdbx_description
1 polymer ?
#
loop_
_entity_poly.entity_id
_entity_poly.type
_entity_poly.pdbx_seq_one_letter_code
_entity_poly.pdbx_strand_id
1 'polypeptide(L)'
;MTYRFDELEEDAKLLRFLSDSMIVAGDTIFVGGRDAVAAYSTDDGQEVWRSAVRGRAFSLAAANGRLVVSTDAGQIHCFSASTISGKPVASGARVVSDSDAEPETPVPDFDDPSLLSRWVFQKNTIGASTVKDLAGDANATIVGDVVVRPAGKVHALALDGVTHSVLVAADHSEMEKMPTAELTAEAWVRIDRQRKYGGIVGAIQDNGDFERGWLLGYGGTRFNLALTGSDGNGKMTYLSAGSDFILGGWHHVVGSYDGETMRLYVDGVQSSESSAQKGAIFYPPQAFYEIGAYHDKDEYFRLAGMVREVRVFDRALDASEIARHHQEQKGLFPPPGQLEGALLSVGPYLRFDSASSATVHWQTQGPSPSILEYRLGSEVKTVEVHGDRREHSVRITGLANDRIYHYRIRARIAGEMIETAEAEIDTYFNYNTPAVSDLRSPFENDDGNNAFRAAALEAIESAVTDQGICIVYGTGTGQLAYEIARNSRFRVIAIDDDQATVVAARYNLRNSRFLGSRISFHQ
;
A
#
# COMPACT_ATOMS: atom_id res chain seq x y z
N MET A 1 -7.41 16.96 53.30
CA MET A 1 -6.13 17.68 53.17
C MET A 1 -5.93 17.87 51.67
N THR A 2 -6.14 19.08 51.16
CA THR A 2 -6.22 19.36 49.73
C THR A 2 -4.84 19.81 49.26
N TYR A 3 -4.19 19.04 48.39
CA TYR A 3 -2.93 19.48 47.77
C TYR A 3 -3.24 20.30 46.50
N ARG A 4 -2.70 21.52 46.44
CA ARG A 4 -2.69 22.42 45.28
C ARG A 4 -1.62 21.97 44.29
N PHE A 5 -1.92 22.10 43.00
CA PHE A 5 -1.13 21.66 41.85
C PHE A 5 -0.09 22.69 41.36
N ASP A 6 0.48 23.52 42.25
CA ASP A 6 1.28 24.69 41.83
C ASP A 6 2.78 24.64 42.23
N GLU A 7 3.32 23.51 42.67
CA GLU A 7 4.76 23.41 43.05
C GLU A 7 5.43 22.13 42.53
N LEU A 8 5.64 22.03 41.22
CA LEU A 8 6.60 21.10 40.60
C LEU A 8 7.18 21.74 39.32
N GLU A 9 7.98 22.80 39.49
CA GLU A 9 8.65 23.50 38.38
C GLU A 9 10.16 23.18 38.24
N GLU A 10 10.66 22.13 38.90
CA GLU A 10 12.08 21.71 38.78
C GLU A 10 12.36 20.31 38.18
N ASP A 11 11.35 19.55 37.72
CA ASP A 11 11.56 18.27 36.99
C ASP A 11 11.19 18.33 35.50
N ALA A 12 11.45 19.48 34.87
CA ALA A 12 11.21 19.75 33.45
C ALA A 12 12.18 19.03 32.48
N LYS A 13 12.70 17.85 32.83
CA LYS A 13 13.41 16.94 31.90
C LYS A 13 12.53 15.85 31.31
N LEU A 14 11.41 15.49 31.94
CA LEU A 14 10.45 14.52 31.39
C LEU A 14 9.48 15.11 30.34
N LEU A 15 9.26 16.44 30.34
CA LEU A 15 8.25 17.10 29.49
C LEU A 15 8.63 17.26 28.00
N ARG A 16 9.75 16.71 27.53
CA ARG A 16 10.12 16.71 26.09
C ARG A 16 9.70 15.45 25.33
N PHE A 17 9.19 14.43 26.01
CA PHE A 17 8.53 13.29 25.39
C PHE A 17 7.04 13.34 25.73
N LEU A 18 6.22 13.81 24.79
CA LEU A 18 4.80 13.42 24.81
C LEU A 18 4.80 11.92 24.52
N SER A 19 4.70 11.10 25.57
CA SER A 19 4.64 9.65 25.44
C SER A 19 3.30 9.27 24.81
N ASP A 20 3.32 8.78 23.58
CA ASP A 20 2.12 8.32 22.88
C ASP A 20 1.81 6.85 23.20
N SER A 21 2.79 6.10 23.70
CA SER A 21 2.63 4.71 24.15
C SER A 21 3.64 4.35 25.24
N MET A 22 3.24 3.50 26.19
CA MET A 22 4.09 3.04 27.29
C MET A 22 3.74 1.61 27.71
N ILE A 23 4.74 0.78 27.98
CA ILE A 23 4.57 -0.55 28.59
C ILE A 23 5.61 -0.77 29.69
N VAL A 24 5.31 -1.66 30.64
CA VAL A 24 6.26 -2.15 31.65
C VAL A 24 6.55 -3.62 31.38
N ALA A 25 7.82 -4.01 31.40
CA ALA A 25 8.24 -5.40 31.24
C ALA A 25 9.41 -5.71 32.18
N GLY A 26 9.13 -6.47 33.25
CA GLY A 26 10.08 -6.63 34.36
C GLY A 26 10.36 -5.28 35.01
N ASP A 27 11.63 -5.00 35.29
CA ASP A 27 12.09 -3.80 35.99
C ASP A 27 12.37 -2.62 35.02
N THR A 28 11.68 -2.60 33.87
CA THR A 28 11.91 -1.62 32.80
C THR A 28 10.60 -1.07 32.24
N ILE A 29 10.53 0.26 32.15
CA ILE A 29 9.46 1.03 31.50
C ILE A 29 9.92 1.39 30.09
N PHE A 30 9.21 0.93 29.07
CA PHE A 30 9.45 1.33 27.68
C PHE A 30 8.46 2.43 27.28
N VAL A 31 8.99 3.50 26.68
CA VAL A 31 8.24 4.68 26.27
C VAL A 31 8.46 4.94 24.78
N GLY A 32 7.37 4.97 24.02
CA GLY A 32 7.35 5.34 22.61
C GLY A 32 7.09 6.84 22.45
N GLY A 33 7.85 7.48 21.58
CA GLY A 33 7.67 8.88 21.21
C GLY A 33 7.81 9.12 19.71
N ARG A 34 7.91 10.39 19.33
CA ARG A 34 8.18 10.79 17.94
C ARG A 34 9.64 10.48 17.60
N ASP A 35 9.82 9.67 16.56
CA ASP A 35 11.10 9.24 16.01
C ASP A 35 12.03 8.49 16.98
N ALA A 36 11.52 8.05 18.12
CA ALA A 36 12.32 7.35 19.13
C ALA A 36 11.49 6.44 20.05
N VAL A 37 12.17 5.44 20.61
CA VAL A 37 11.73 4.64 21.76
C VAL A 37 12.83 4.67 22.81
N ALA A 38 12.44 4.72 24.08
CA ALA A 38 13.35 4.74 25.22
C ALA A 38 12.92 3.74 26.28
N ALA A 39 13.87 3.33 27.12
CA ALA A 39 13.67 2.45 28.26
C ALA A 39 14.17 3.14 29.53
N TYR A 40 13.42 3.03 30.60
CA TYR A 40 13.70 3.60 31.91
C TYR A 40 13.65 2.52 32.98
N SER A 41 14.51 2.60 33.98
CA SER A 41 14.48 1.74 35.16
C SER A 41 13.23 2.03 35.99
N THR A 42 12.55 0.98 36.48
CA THR A 42 11.40 1.15 37.39
C THR A 42 11.82 1.56 38.81
N ASP A 43 13.09 1.36 39.17
CA ASP A 43 13.59 1.58 40.53
C ASP A 43 13.89 3.05 40.81
N ASP A 44 14.48 3.74 39.83
CA ASP A 44 14.99 5.11 39.97
C ASP A 44 14.57 6.04 38.82
N GLY A 45 13.83 5.53 37.83
CA GLY A 45 13.34 6.32 36.70
C GLY A 45 14.43 6.75 35.71
N GLN A 46 15.67 6.26 35.85
CA GLN A 46 16.75 6.65 34.94
C GLN A 46 16.64 5.97 33.58
N GLU A 47 17.01 6.69 32.52
CA GLU A 47 17.07 6.14 31.16
C GLU A 47 18.17 5.08 31.08
N VAL A 48 17.79 3.85 30.74
CA VAL A 48 18.71 2.71 30.59
C VAL A 48 19.04 2.40 29.13
N TRP A 49 18.19 2.81 28.18
CA TRP A 49 18.41 2.59 26.75
C TRP A 49 17.53 3.50 25.88
N ARG A 50 17.98 3.81 24.66
CA ARG A 50 17.23 4.57 23.65
C ARG A 50 17.61 4.15 22.23
N SER A 51 16.63 4.16 21.33
CA SER A 51 16.86 3.99 19.89
C SER A 51 15.95 4.89 19.07
N ALA A 52 16.43 5.26 17.87
CA ALA A 52 15.61 5.89 16.86
C ALA A 52 14.63 4.88 16.24
N VAL A 53 13.44 5.36 15.89
CA VAL A 53 12.46 4.68 15.03
C VAL A 53 11.97 5.71 14.00
N ARG A 54 11.51 5.31 12.82
CA ARG A 54 10.96 6.26 11.85
C ARG A 54 9.47 6.51 12.14
N GLY A 55 9.10 7.76 12.34
CA GLY A 55 7.73 8.14 12.67
C GLY A 55 7.43 8.00 14.16
N ARG A 56 6.17 8.15 14.51
CA ARG A 56 5.68 8.10 15.90
C ARG A 56 5.46 6.66 16.33
N ALA A 57 6.05 6.26 17.46
CA ALA A 57 5.83 4.95 18.06
C ALA A 57 4.42 4.84 18.65
N PHE A 58 3.60 3.93 18.11
CA PHE A 58 2.17 3.83 18.42
C PHE A 58 1.83 2.64 19.32
N SER A 59 2.37 1.45 19.04
CA SER A 59 2.15 0.26 19.87
C SER A 59 3.49 -0.35 20.29
N LEU A 60 3.56 -0.78 21.55
CA LEU A 60 4.72 -1.44 22.14
C LEU A 60 4.27 -2.81 22.65
N ALA A 61 5.09 -3.84 22.41
CA ALA A 61 4.91 -5.16 23.01
C ALA A 61 6.26 -5.73 23.43
N ALA A 62 6.32 -6.36 24.60
CA ALA A 62 7.51 -7.03 25.08
C ALA A 62 7.23 -8.53 25.28
N ALA A 63 8.06 -9.38 24.68
CA ALA A 63 7.97 -10.84 24.83
C ALA A 63 9.33 -11.49 24.55
N ASN A 64 9.67 -12.54 25.30
CA ASN A 64 10.89 -13.34 25.10
C ASN A 64 12.18 -12.50 24.99
N GLY A 65 12.34 -11.48 25.83
CA GLY A 65 13.52 -10.60 25.83
C GLY A 65 13.61 -9.65 24.64
N ARG A 66 12.50 -9.47 23.91
CA ARG A 66 12.40 -8.54 22.77
C ARG A 66 11.36 -7.47 23.02
N LEU A 67 11.64 -6.28 22.52
CA LEU A 67 10.69 -5.18 22.41
C LEU A 67 10.29 -5.03 20.94
N VAL A 68 9.01 -4.98 20.65
CA VAL A 68 8.44 -4.73 19.32
C VAL A 68 7.73 -3.38 19.34
N VAL A 69 7.98 -2.55 18.33
CA VAL A 69 7.48 -1.18 18.23
C VAL A 69 6.87 -0.96 16.85
N SER A 70 5.58 -0.66 16.76
CA SER A 70 4.95 -0.22 15.50
C SER A 70 4.96 1.31 15.39
N THR A 71 5.11 1.82 14.17
CA THR A 71 5.11 3.27 13.91
C THR A 71 4.02 3.69 12.92
N ASP A 72 3.61 4.95 12.98
CA ASP A 72 2.67 5.56 12.03
C ASP A 72 3.21 5.68 10.59
N ALA A 73 4.53 5.51 10.41
CA ALA A 73 5.17 5.37 9.11
C ALA A 73 5.04 3.95 8.51
N GLY A 74 4.30 3.04 9.16
CA GLY A 74 4.03 1.69 8.68
C GLY A 74 5.14 0.67 8.95
N GLN A 75 6.11 1.00 9.79
CA GLN A 75 7.22 0.11 10.14
C GLN A 75 6.98 -0.61 11.47
N ILE A 76 7.55 -1.81 11.60
CA ILE A 76 7.64 -2.54 12.87
C ILE A 76 9.12 -2.76 13.20
N HIS A 77 9.59 -2.18 14.30
CA HIS A 77 10.94 -2.33 14.82
C HIS A 77 10.96 -3.43 15.88
N CYS A 78 12.06 -4.17 15.96
CA CYS A 78 12.27 -5.17 17.01
C CYS A 78 13.66 -5.02 17.63
N PHE A 79 13.72 -4.88 18.94
CA PHE A 79 14.94 -4.68 19.71
C PHE A 79 15.17 -5.87 20.65
N SER A 80 16.42 -6.26 20.87
CA SER A 80 16.81 -7.29 21.81
C SER A 80 18.03 -6.88 22.62
N ALA A 81 18.12 -7.32 23.88
CA ALA A 81 19.24 -7.00 24.78
C ALA A 81 20.58 -7.68 24.41
N SER A 82 20.60 -8.58 23.42
CA SER A 82 21.78 -9.33 22.99
C SER A 82 22.16 -9.01 21.54
N THR A 83 23.46 -8.94 21.24
CA THR A 83 23.96 -8.94 19.86
C THR A 83 23.76 -10.33 19.26
N ILE A 84 22.70 -10.51 18.46
CA ILE A 84 22.53 -11.74 17.68
C ILE A 84 23.23 -11.54 16.33
N SER A 85 24.34 -12.25 16.12
CA SER A 85 24.84 -12.50 14.77
C SER A 85 23.86 -13.43 14.08
N GLY A 86 23.02 -12.88 13.21
CA GLY A 86 22.02 -13.62 12.48
C GLY A 86 21.09 -12.66 11.74
N LYS A 87 21.02 -12.77 10.41
CA LYS A 87 20.03 -12.01 9.63
C LYS A 87 18.62 -12.33 10.16
N PRO A 88 17.69 -11.37 10.15
CA PRO A 88 16.32 -11.62 10.59
C PRO A 88 15.74 -12.85 9.89
N VAL A 89 15.27 -13.82 10.67
CA VAL A 89 14.41 -14.88 10.13
C VAL A 89 13.04 -14.26 9.95
N ALA A 90 12.61 -14.08 8.70
CA ALA A 90 11.27 -13.66 8.37
C ALA A 90 10.28 -14.68 8.96
N SER A 91 9.54 -14.27 9.99
CA SER A 91 8.49 -15.07 10.60
C SER A 91 7.27 -15.07 9.68
N GLY A 92 7.12 -16.14 8.91
CA GLY A 92 5.86 -16.88 8.83
C GLY A 92 4.57 -16.11 8.51
N ALA A 93 4.59 -15.10 7.65
CA ALA A 93 3.58 -15.12 6.59
C ALA A 93 3.79 -16.45 5.87
N ARG A 94 2.72 -17.15 5.44
CA ARG A 94 2.85 -18.35 4.61
C ARG A 94 3.87 -18.03 3.51
N VAL A 95 5.10 -18.50 3.70
CA VAL A 95 6.09 -18.49 2.65
C VAL A 95 5.46 -19.48 1.71
N VAL A 96 4.81 -18.97 0.66
CA VAL A 96 4.85 -19.66 -0.61
C VAL A 96 6.33 -19.91 -0.78
N SER A 97 6.78 -21.10 -0.42
CA SER A 97 8.14 -21.51 -0.69
C SER A 97 8.36 -21.19 -2.15
N ASP A 98 9.55 -20.73 -2.53
CA ASP A 98 9.89 -20.58 -3.95
C ASP A 98 9.68 -21.91 -4.74
N SER A 99 9.36 -23.02 -4.05
CA SER A 99 8.90 -24.29 -4.63
C SER A 99 7.45 -24.30 -5.14
N ASP A 100 6.61 -23.35 -4.74
CA ASP A 100 5.19 -23.24 -5.12
C ASP A 100 4.92 -22.04 -6.06
N ALA A 101 5.91 -21.16 -6.26
CA ALA A 101 5.87 -20.19 -7.34
C ALA A 101 6.05 -20.92 -8.67
N GLU A 102 5.20 -20.66 -9.67
CA GLU A 102 5.51 -21.08 -11.04
C GLU A 102 6.94 -20.60 -11.37
N PRO A 103 7.79 -21.45 -11.96
CA PRO A 103 9.16 -21.07 -12.27
C PRO A 103 9.15 -19.78 -13.09
N GLU A 104 9.89 -18.77 -12.62
CA GLU A 104 9.94 -17.48 -13.30
C GLU A 104 10.32 -17.68 -14.76
N THR A 105 9.53 -17.10 -15.68
CA THR A 105 9.80 -17.22 -17.12
C THR A 105 11.21 -16.67 -17.39
N PRO A 106 12.12 -17.45 -18.00
CA PRO A 106 13.45 -16.98 -18.37
C PRO A 106 13.35 -15.75 -19.28
N VAL A 107 14.30 -14.82 -19.15
CA VAL A 107 14.43 -13.71 -20.10
C VAL A 107 15.03 -14.29 -21.39
N PRO A 108 14.28 -14.36 -22.51
CA PRO A 108 14.83 -14.88 -23.75
C PRO A 108 15.87 -13.91 -24.30
N ASP A 109 16.90 -14.43 -24.95
CA ASP A 109 17.81 -13.63 -25.76
C ASP A 109 17.03 -12.95 -26.90
N PHE A 110 17.50 -11.78 -27.32
CA PHE A 110 16.88 -11.01 -28.40
C PHE A 110 17.99 -10.62 -29.38
N ASP A 111 18.01 -11.30 -30.53
CA ASP A 111 19.03 -11.12 -31.56
C ASP A 111 18.48 -10.22 -32.67
N ASP A 112 18.75 -8.92 -32.56
CA ASP A 112 18.52 -7.93 -33.60
C ASP A 112 19.69 -6.94 -33.58
N PRO A 113 20.48 -6.84 -34.67
CA PRO A 113 21.65 -5.95 -34.70
C PRO A 113 21.30 -4.46 -34.61
N SER A 114 20.04 -4.08 -34.87
CA SER A 114 19.55 -2.71 -34.72
C SER A 114 19.10 -2.37 -33.30
N LEU A 115 19.01 -3.37 -32.40
CA LEU A 115 18.67 -3.15 -31.00
C LEU A 115 19.85 -2.50 -30.28
N LEU A 116 19.70 -1.22 -29.92
CA LEU A 116 20.72 -0.46 -29.21
C LEU A 116 20.76 -0.80 -27.73
N SER A 117 19.58 -0.89 -27.10
CA SER A 117 19.47 -1.12 -25.66
C SER A 117 18.21 -1.90 -25.30
N ARG A 118 18.33 -2.75 -24.29
CA ARG A 118 17.24 -3.55 -23.74
C ARG A 118 17.36 -3.69 -22.22
N TRP A 119 16.42 -3.09 -21.51
CA TRP A 119 16.29 -3.22 -20.07
C TRP A 119 15.09 -4.09 -19.72
N VAL A 120 15.34 -5.19 -19.03
CA VAL A 120 14.30 -6.07 -18.50
C VAL A 120 14.28 -5.94 -16.99
N PHE A 121 13.10 -5.74 -16.41
CA PHE A 121 12.93 -5.51 -14.99
C PHE A 121 12.48 -6.79 -14.27
N GLN A 122 13.38 -7.76 -14.19
CA GLN A 122 13.22 -9.01 -13.46
C GLN A 122 14.24 -9.10 -12.32
N LYS A 123 13.98 -9.94 -11.31
CA LYS A 123 14.91 -10.13 -10.18
C LYS A 123 16.33 -10.50 -10.59
N ASN A 124 16.51 -11.24 -11.69
CA ASN A 124 17.83 -11.68 -12.16
C ASN A 124 18.54 -10.68 -13.09
N THR A 125 17.87 -9.62 -13.53
CA THR A 125 18.41 -8.58 -14.41
C THR A 125 18.57 -7.23 -13.70
N ILE A 126 18.05 -7.12 -12.47
CA ILE A 126 18.17 -5.96 -11.58
C ILE A 126 19.16 -6.28 -10.45
N GLY A 127 20.21 -5.46 -10.34
CA GLY A 127 21.10 -5.42 -9.20
C GLY A 127 20.56 -4.54 -8.06
N ALA A 128 21.37 -4.30 -7.02
CA ALA A 128 20.93 -3.50 -5.86
C ALA A 128 20.51 -2.07 -6.21
N SER A 129 21.18 -1.45 -7.19
CA SER A 129 20.90 -0.08 -7.64
C SER A 129 21.10 0.11 -9.15
N THR A 130 21.24 -0.98 -9.91
CA THR A 130 21.58 -0.94 -11.34
C THR A 130 20.72 -1.91 -12.12
N VAL A 131 20.37 -1.57 -13.36
CA VAL A 131 19.71 -2.45 -14.32
C VAL A 131 20.63 -2.65 -15.50
N LYS A 132 20.93 -3.91 -15.81
CA LYS A 132 21.83 -4.24 -16.91
C LYS A 132 21.14 -3.99 -18.26
N ASP A 133 21.84 -3.37 -19.19
CA ASP A 133 21.48 -3.40 -20.61
C ASP A 133 21.86 -4.77 -21.19
N LEU A 134 20.88 -5.48 -21.73
CA LEU A 134 21.04 -6.82 -22.28
C LEU A 134 21.42 -6.83 -23.76
N ALA A 135 21.40 -5.68 -24.44
CA ALA A 135 21.74 -5.56 -25.86
C ALA A 135 23.00 -4.72 -26.09
N GLY A 136 23.15 -3.63 -25.35
CA GLY A 136 24.29 -2.72 -25.44
C GLY A 136 24.99 -2.51 -24.09
N ASP A 137 25.65 -1.37 -23.96
CA ASP A 137 26.43 -0.98 -22.78
C ASP A 137 25.74 0.10 -21.93
N ALA A 138 24.46 0.40 -22.20
CA ALA A 138 23.69 1.46 -21.55
C ALA A 138 23.10 1.04 -20.19
N ASN A 139 23.94 0.51 -19.29
CA ASN A 139 23.48 0.12 -17.95
C ASN A 139 22.85 1.31 -17.22
N ALA A 140 21.68 1.10 -16.63
CA ALA A 140 20.92 2.17 -15.99
C ALA A 140 21.00 2.13 -14.46
N THR A 141 20.88 3.28 -13.84
CA THR A 141 20.87 3.45 -12.37
C THR A 141 19.44 3.58 -11.87
N ILE A 142 19.11 2.80 -10.84
CA ILE A 142 17.84 2.90 -10.15
C ILE A 142 17.84 4.14 -9.26
N VAL A 143 16.81 4.97 -9.38
CA VAL A 143 16.58 6.13 -8.53
C VAL A 143 15.48 5.79 -7.52
N GLY A 144 15.81 5.89 -6.23
CA GLY A 144 14.89 5.61 -5.11
C GLY A 144 14.82 4.14 -4.68
N ASP A 145 13.95 3.85 -3.71
CA ASP A 145 13.80 2.52 -3.09
C ASP A 145 12.78 1.67 -3.87
N VAL A 146 13.10 1.37 -5.12
CA VAL A 146 12.22 0.62 -6.01
C VAL A 146 12.03 -0.83 -5.55
N VAL A 147 10.89 -1.40 -5.94
CA VAL A 147 10.57 -2.81 -5.67
C VAL A 147 10.13 -3.50 -6.94
N VAL A 148 10.62 -4.71 -7.13
CA VAL A 148 10.16 -5.61 -8.20
C VAL A 148 8.93 -6.37 -7.69
N ARG A 149 7.80 -6.29 -8.40
CA ARG A 149 6.52 -6.88 -8.01
C ARG A 149 6.04 -7.89 -9.06
N PRO A 150 5.26 -8.91 -8.67
CA PRO A 150 4.62 -9.82 -9.62
C PRO A 150 3.73 -9.07 -10.63
N ALA A 151 3.72 -9.54 -11.87
CA ALA A 151 2.97 -9.02 -13.00
C ALA A 151 2.55 -10.18 -13.92
N GLY A 152 1.56 -10.97 -13.47
CA GLY A 152 1.19 -12.21 -14.14
C GLY A 152 2.27 -13.28 -13.94
N LYS A 153 2.79 -13.84 -15.04
CA LYS A 153 3.85 -14.87 -15.06
C LYS A 153 5.27 -14.31 -15.01
N VAL A 154 5.39 -12.99 -14.89
CA VAL A 154 6.66 -12.27 -14.82
C VAL A 154 6.65 -11.29 -13.64
N HIS A 155 7.76 -10.57 -13.47
CA HIS A 155 7.87 -9.48 -12.51
C HIS A 155 8.12 -8.16 -13.22
N ALA A 156 7.82 -7.02 -12.59
CA ALA A 156 8.13 -5.72 -13.14
C ALA A 156 8.52 -4.72 -12.05
N LEU A 157 9.21 -3.66 -12.45
CA LEU A 157 9.63 -2.58 -11.58
C LEU A 157 8.43 -1.70 -11.22
N ALA A 158 8.16 -1.51 -9.92
CA ALA A 158 7.13 -0.59 -9.46
C ALA A 158 7.70 0.82 -9.21
N LEU A 159 7.04 1.81 -9.81
CA LEU A 159 7.38 3.23 -9.72
C LEU A 159 6.26 3.98 -9.00
N ASP A 160 6.62 4.81 -8.02
CA ASP A 160 5.69 5.47 -7.10
C ASP A 160 5.08 6.78 -7.66
N GLY A 161 5.61 7.28 -8.80
CA GLY A 161 5.25 8.56 -9.40
C GLY A 161 5.80 9.80 -8.70
N VAL A 162 6.67 9.64 -7.70
CA VAL A 162 7.18 10.73 -6.86
C VAL A 162 8.70 10.70 -6.77
N THR A 163 9.28 9.58 -6.36
CA THR A 163 10.71 9.44 -6.07
C THR A 163 11.41 8.39 -6.94
N HIS A 164 10.65 7.52 -7.62
CA HIS A 164 11.20 6.36 -8.32
C HIS A 164 11.31 6.56 -9.84
N SER A 165 12.45 6.19 -10.39
CA SER A 165 12.70 6.14 -11.84
C SER A 165 13.98 5.35 -12.12
N VAL A 166 14.38 5.24 -13.39
CA VAL A 166 15.59 4.53 -13.81
C VAL A 166 16.39 5.41 -14.77
N LEU A 167 17.45 6.04 -14.26
CA LEU A 167 18.31 6.96 -15.00
C LEU A 167 19.32 6.20 -15.84
N VAL A 168 19.23 6.32 -17.17
CA VAL A 168 20.19 5.72 -18.10
C VAL A 168 21.44 6.59 -18.17
N ALA A 169 21.27 7.90 -18.43
CA ALA A 169 22.35 8.87 -18.43
C ALA A 169 21.87 10.25 -17.95
N ALA A 170 22.71 10.95 -17.20
CA ALA A 170 22.42 12.33 -16.79
C ALA A 170 22.52 13.31 -17.99
N ASP A 171 23.33 12.95 -18.98
CA ASP A 171 23.30 13.55 -20.30
C ASP A 171 23.39 12.47 -21.38
N HIS A 172 22.42 12.43 -22.29
CA HIS A 172 22.38 11.52 -23.43
C HIS A 172 23.64 11.60 -24.31
N SER A 173 24.38 12.71 -24.30
CA SER A 173 25.61 12.87 -25.08
C SER A 173 26.76 11.98 -24.58
N GLU A 174 26.63 11.43 -23.36
CA GLU A 174 27.56 10.45 -22.78
C GLU A 174 27.36 9.04 -23.37
N MET A 175 26.26 8.81 -24.08
CA MET A 175 25.95 7.52 -24.70
C MET A 175 26.76 7.31 -25.98
N GLU A 176 27.43 6.15 -26.10
CA GLU A 176 28.15 5.77 -27.32
C GLU A 176 27.21 5.59 -28.52
N LYS A 177 26.01 5.07 -28.27
CA LYS A 177 24.99 4.82 -29.30
C LYS A 177 23.67 5.45 -28.91
N MET A 178 23.11 6.21 -29.84
CA MET A 178 21.78 6.79 -29.77
C MET A 178 21.11 6.66 -31.15
N PRO A 179 19.78 6.55 -31.22
CA PRO A 179 19.07 6.62 -32.49
C PRO A 179 19.26 8.01 -33.10
N THR A 180 19.67 8.09 -34.37
CA THR A 180 20.05 9.36 -35.02
C THR A 180 19.14 9.74 -36.18
N ALA A 181 18.85 8.82 -37.09
CA ALA A 181 17.97 9.05 -38.24
C ALA A 181 16.58 8.43 -38.03
N GLU A 182 16.57 7.19 -37.56
CA GLU A 182 15.38 6.39 -37.30
C GLU A 182 15.36 5.95 -35.84
N LEU A 183 14.18 5.54 -35.36
CA LEU A 183 13.96 5.13 -33.98
C LEU A 183 12.80 4.14 -33.90
N THR A 184 12.95 3.13 -33.05
CA THR A 184 11.80 2.50 -32.38
C THR A 184 12.04 2.44 -30.89
N ALA A 185 11.11 2.98 -30.10
CA ALA A 185 11.05 2.79 -28.66
C ALA A 185 9.85 1.90 -28.31
N GLU A 186 10.10 0.80 -27.62
CA GLU A 186 9.13 -0.24 -27.30
C GLU A 186 9.12 -0.51 -25.79
N ALA A 187 7.93 -0.59 -25.18
CA ALA A 187 7.80 -0.88 -23.77
C ALA A 187 6.59 -1.76 -23.42
N TRP A 188 6.75 -2.62 -22.41
CA TRP A 188 5.66 -3.21 -21.65
C TRP A 188 5.47 -2.43 -20.36
N VAL A 189 4.33 -1.77 -20.22
CA VAL A 189 4.07 -0.77 -19.16
C VAL A 189 2.65 -0.87 -18.63
N ARG A 190 2.48 -0.53 -17.35
CA ARG A 190 1.20 -0.36 -16.65
C ARG A 190 1.15 1.03 -16.04
N ILE A 191 0.10 1.79 -16.32
CA ILE A 191 -0.10 3.13 -15.75
C ILE A 191 -1.14 3.06 -14.63
N ASP A 192 -0.74 3.34 -13.39
CA ASP A 192 -1.64 3.27 -12.22
C ASP A 192 -2.26 4.63 -11.87
N ARG A 193 -1.64 5.73 -12.31
CA ARG A 193 -2.16 7.09 -12.12
C ARG A 193 -2.00 7.94 -13.37
N GLN A 194 -3.11 8.47 -13.85
CA GLN A 194 -3.11 9.47 -14.92
C GLN A 194 -2.38 10.75 -14.48
N ARG A 195 -1.71 11.39 -15.44
CA ARG A 195 -1.03 12.69 -15.26
C ARG A 195 -1.17 13.49 -16.55
N LYS A 196 -1.04 14.82 -16.46
CA LYS A 196 -1.02 15.69 -17.64
C LYS A 196 0.13 15.30 -18.59
N TYR A 197 1.29 15.01 -18.01
CA TYR A 197 2.50 14.54 -18.69
C TYR A 197 3.10 13.37 -17.91
N GLY A 198 3.58 12.36 -18.62
CA GLY A 198 4.34 11.26 -18.05
C GLY A 198 5.21 10.59 -19.12
N GLY A 199 6.39 10.12 -18.71
CA GLY A 199 7.35 9.51 -19.61
C GLY A 199 7.57 8.03 -19.28
N ILE A 200 7.77 7.24 -20.34
CA ILE A 200 8.11 5.81 -20.26
C ILE A 200 9.59 5.63 -20.54
N VAL A 201 10.09 6.20 -21.64
CA VAL A 201 11.53 6.27 -21.95
C VAL A 201 11.77 7.39 -22.95
N GLY A 202 12.84 8.17 -22.77
CA GLY A 202 13.23 9.18 -23.75
C GLY A 202 14.35 10.10 -23.31
N ALA A 203 14.80 10.94 -24.25
CA ALA A 203 15.76 12.02 -24.05
C ALA A 203 15.20 13.27 -24.73
N ILE A 204 14.66 14.19 -23.93
CA ILE A 204 13.79 15.29 -24.39
C ILE A 204 14.16 16.61 -23.69
N GLN A 205 13.95 17.72 -24.40
CA GLN A 205 13.77 19.05 -23.80
C GLN A 205 12.54 19.72 -24.40
N ASP A 206 11.59 20.14 -23.56
CA ASP A 206 10.37 20.86 -23.96
C ASP A 206 10.21 22.13 -23.10
N ASN A 207 10.99 23.16 -23.42
CA ASN A 207 11.10 24.38 -22.63
C ASN A 207 10.56 25.59 -23.41
N GLY A 208 9.25 25.63 -23.61
CA GLY A 208 8.59 26.69 -24.39
C GLY A 208 8.89 26.56 -25.88
N ASP A 209 9.60 27.54 -26.47
CA ASP A 209 9.97 27.47 -27.90
C ASP A 209 11.18 26.54 -28.16
N PHE A 210 11.79 25.99 -27.10
CA PHE A 210 12.91 25.06 -27.21
C PHE A 210 12.45 23.61 -27.03
N GLU A 211 12.12 22.97 -28.15
CA GLU A 211 11.49 21.63 -28.16
C GLU A 211 12.31 20.64 -29.01
N ARG A 212 13.02 19.70 -28.37
CA ARG A 212 14.01 18.81 -29.03
C ARG A 212 14.05 17.42 -28.42
N GLY A 213 14.54 16.46 -29.19
CA GLY A 213 14.71 15.07 -28.78
C GLY A 213 13.46 14.23 -29.04
N TRP A 214 13.24 13.24 -28.17
CA TRP A 214 12.11 12.32 -28.28
C TRP A 214 11.69 11.72 -26.93
N LEU A 215 10.43 11.30 -26.84
CA LEU A 215 9.87 10.62 -25.67
C LEU A 215 8.77 9.65 -26.08
N LEU A 216 8.88 8.38 -25.66
CA LEU A 216 7.71 7.51 -25.54
C LEU A 216 7.08 7.77 -24.17
N GLY A 217 5.81 8.15 -24.16
CA GLY A 217 5.16 8.63 -22.95
C GLY A 217 3.65 8.56 -22.99
N TYR A 218 3.01 9.38 -22.16
CA TYR A 218 1.58 9.54 -22.12
C TYR A 218 1.17 10.95 -21.68
N GLY A 219 -0.01 11.38 -22.12
CA GLY A 219 -0.62 12.64 -21.73
C GLY A 219 -2.10 12.43 -21.44
N GLY A 220 -2.54 12.82 -20.23
CA GLY A 220 -3.88 12.48 -19.74
C GLY A 220 -4.07 10.97 -19.66
N THR A 221 -4.94 10.45 -20.52
CA THR A 221 -5.31 9.03 -20.61
C THR A 221 -4.79 8.35 -21.88
N ARG A 222 -3.91 8.99 -22.65
CA ARG A 222 -3.45 8.45 -23.95
C ARG A 222 -1.94 8.33 -24.00
N PHE A 223 -1.45 7.20 -24.53
CA PHE A 223 -0.04 7.06 -24.88
C PHE A 223 0.32 8.02 -26.01
N ASN A 224 1.58 8.45 -26.05
CA ASN A 224 2.09 9.30 -27.11
C ASN A 224 3.56 9.02 -27.45
N LEU A 225 3.95 9.45 -28.64
CA LEU A 225 5.33 9.63 -29.06
C LEU A 225 5.57 11.12 -29.33
N ALA A 226 6.47 11.72 -28.57
CA ALA A 226 6.98 13.06 -28.83
C ALA A 226 8.29 12.95 -29.63
N LEU A 227 8.45 13.73 -30.70
CA LEU A 227 9.68 13.79 -31.48
C LEU A 227 9.81 15.11 -32.23
N THR A 228 11.06 15.58 -32.36
CA THR A 228 11.45 16.68 -33.27
C THR A 228 12.48 16.16 -34.28
N GLY A 229 12.17 16.29 -35.58
CA GLY A 229 13.10 16.03 -36.69
C GLY A 229 13.75 17.32 -37.19
N SER A 230 14.98 17.24 -37.70
CA SER A 230 15.79 18.38 -38.16
C SER A 230 15.13 19.20 -39.27
N ASP A 231 14.33 18.53 -40.10
CA ASP A 231 13.66 19.08 -41.28
C ASP A 231 12.13 19.05 -41.14
N GLY A 232 11.64 18.91 -39.89
CA GLY A 232 10.23 18.88 -39.56
C GLY A 232 9.53 20.24 -39.62
N ASN A 233 8.37 20.31 -38.96
CA ASN A 233 7.53 21.52 -38.95
C ASN A 233 8.05 22.65 -38.02
N GLY A 234 9.27 22.54 -37.49
CA GLY A 234 9.90 23.54 -36.63
C GLY A 234 9.47 23.53 -35.16
N LYS A 235 8.65 22.55 -34.74
CA LYS A 235 8.22 22.32 -33.34
C LYS A 235 8.11 20.84 -33.04
N MET A 236 8.06 20.46 -31.77
CA MET A 236 7.87 19.06 -31.39
C MET A 236 6.45 18.59 -31.74
N THR A 237 6.35 17.34 -32.20
CA THR A 237 5.07 16.70 -32.46
C THR A 237 4.78 15.64 -31.41
N TYR A 238 3.67 15.82 -30.68
CA TYR A 238 3.11 14.82 -29.77
C TYR A 238 2.06 13.98 -30.51
N LEU A 239 2.48 12.86 -31.09
CA LEU A 239 1.59 11.90 -31.73
C LEU A 239 0.89 11.07 -30.64
N SER A 240 -0.40 11.34 -30.39
CA SER A 240 -1.19 10.63 -29.38
C SER A 240 -1.93 9.42 -29.97
N ALA A 241 -2.15 8.40 -29.15
CA ALA A 241 -3.01 7.27 -29.48
C ALA A 241 -4.46 7.71 -29.73
N GLY A 242 -5.17 6.97 -30.58
CA GLY A 242 -6.59 7.23 -30.87
C GLY A 242 -7.54 6.88 -29.71
N SER A 243 -7.11 5.97 -28.83
CA SER A 243 -7.88 5.46 -27.69
C SER A 243 -7.17 5.70 -26.37
N ASP A 244 -7.97 5.77 -25.31
CA ASP A 244 -7.49 5.89 -23.95
C ASP A 244 -6.92 4.53 -23.47
N PHE A 245 -5.84 4.55 -22.69
CA PHE A 245 -5.32 3.36 -22.01
C PHE A 245 -6.19 2.99 -20.81
N ILE A 246 -6.07 1.74 -20.37
CA ILE A 246 -6.76 1.24 -19.19
C ILE A 246 -5.83 1.44 -17.98
N LEU A 247 -6.27 2.25 -16.99
CA LEU A 247 -5.52 2.40 -15.74
C LEU A 247 -5.38 1.05 -15.03
N GLY A 248 -4.17 0.73 -14.54
CA GLY A 248 -3.83 -0.57 -13.98
C GLY A 248 -3.76 -1.70 -15.03
N GLY A 249 -4.00 -1.41 -16.31
CA GLY A 249 -3.86 -2.37 -17.41
C GLY A 249 -2.43 -2.41 -17.94
N TRP A 250 -1.94 -3.62 -18.23
CA TRP A 250 -0.70 -3.81 -18.97
C TRP A 250 -0.93 -3.52 -20.44
N HIS A 251 -0.07 -2.69 -21.02
CA HIS A 251 -0.06 -2.36 -22.43
C HIS A 251 1.33 -2.57 -23.02
N HIS A 252 1.34 -3.02 -24.27
CA HIS A 252 2.51 -2.96 -25.14
C HIS A 252 2.44 -1.69 -25.96
N VAL A 253 3.38 -0.77 -25.77
CA VAL A 253 3.36 0.55 -26.41
C VAL A 253 4.63 0.71 -27.23
N VAL A 254 4.49 1.08 -28.49
CA VAL A 254 5.62 1.25 -29.40
C VAL A 254 5.48 2.56 -30.19
N GLY A 255 6.48 3.43 -30.09
CA GLY A 255 6.64 4.56 -30.98
C GLY A 255 7.75 4.29 -31.99
N SER A 256 7.48 4.48 -33.28
CA SER A 256 8.48 4.36 -34.34
C SER A 256 8.55 5.61 -35.22
N TYR A 257 9.73 5.88 -35.77
CA TYR A 257 10.01 6.98 -36.68
C TYR A 257 11.04 6.53 -37.72
N ASP A 258 10.68 6.61 -39.00
CA ASP A 258 11.50 6.14 -40.13
C ASP A 258 12.28 7.28 -40.83
N GLY A 259 12.42 8.44 -40.17
CA GLY A 259 13.01 9.63 -40.77
C GLY A 259 12.02 10.50 -41.56
N GLU A 260 10.79 10.02 -41.81
CA GLU A 260 9.74 10.76 -42.52
C GLU A 260 8.37 10.70 -41.85
N THR A 261 8.07 9.62 -41.14
CA THR A 261 6.75 9.30 -40.58
C THR A 261 6.89 8.75 -39.17
N MET A 262 6.24 9.41 -38.23
CA MET A 262 6.02 8.92 -36.88
C MET A 262 4.83 7.96 -36.86
N ARG A 263 4.94 6.85 -36.13
CA ARG A 263 3.84 5.90 -35.91
C ARG A 263 3.80 5.51 -34.43
N LEU A 264 2.59 5.32 -33.92
CA LEU A 264 2.35 4.83 -32.57
C LEU A 264 1.49 3.58 -32.63
N TYR A 265 1.91 2.55 -31.92
CA TYR A 265 1.24 1.27 -31.80
C TYR A 265 0.90 1.01 -30.35
N VAL A 266 -0.29 0.47 -30.12
CA VAL A 266 -0.77 0.01 -28.82
C VAL A 266 -1.27 -1.42 -28.98
N ASP A 267 -0.76 -2.32 -28.15
CA ASP A 267 -1.09 -3.75 -28.14
C ASP A 267 -0.94 -4.41 -29.52
N GLY A 268 0.18 -4.08 -30.18
CA GLY A 268 0.56 -4.63 -31.48
C GLY A 268 -0.21 -4.04 -32.69
N VAL A 269 -1.10 -3.07 -32.48
CA VAL A 269 -1.93 -2.46 -33.54
C VAL A 269 -1.56 -0.98 -33.71
N GLN A 270 -1.44 -0.51 -34.96
CA GLN A 270 -1.18 0.90 -35.23
C GLN A 270 -2.35 1.75 -34.77
N SER A 271 -2.10 2.67 -33.84
CA SER A 271 -3.08 3.58 -33.25
C SER A 271 -3.14 4.90 -34.02
N SER A 272 -1.99 5.44 -34.43
CA SER A 272 -1.89 6.72 -35.13
C SER A 272 -0.58 6.85 -35.91
N GLU A 273 -0.56 7.80 -36.85
CA GLU A 273 0.61 8.16 -37.65
C GLU A 273 0.64 9.67 -37.96
N SER A 274 1.82 10.21 -38.28
CA SER A 274 2.02 11.59 -38.66
C SER A 274 3.28 11.78 -39.52
N SER A 275 3.18 12.57 -40.59
CA SER A 275 4.30 12.96 -41.46
C SER A 275 4.77 14.41 -41.22
N ALA A 276 4.48 14.94 -40.02
CA ALA A 276 4.82 16.32 -39.66
C ALA A 276 6.31 16.54 -39.33
N GLN A 277 7.05 15.47 -39.01
CA GLN A 277 8.48 15.48 -38.71
C GLN A 277 9.26 14.80 -39.83
N LYS A 278 10.48 15.28 -40.11
CA LYS A 278 11.36 14.75 -41.16
C LYS A 278 12.83 14.93 -40.78
N GLY A 279 13.69 14.14 -41.41
CA GLY A 279 15.13 14.20 -41.22
C GLY A 279 15.59 13.54 -39.93
N ALA A 280 16.84 13.80 -39.56
CA ALA A 280 17.45 13.24 -38.36
C ALA A 280 16.74 13.70 -37.09
N ILE A 281 16.77 12.88 -36.05
CA ILE A 281 16.26 13.24 -34.72
C ILE A 281 17.07 14.43 -34.20
N PHE A 282 16.37 15.52 -33.90
CA PHE A 282 17.00 16.76 -33.50
C PHE A 282 17.14 16.84 -31.98
N TYR A 283 18.28 16.36 -31.47
CA TYR A 283 18.56 16.37 -30.04
C TYR A 283 18.90 17.77 -29.48
N PRO A 284 18.59 18.01 -28.19
CA PRO A 284 19.16 19.15 -27.47
C PRO A 284 20.65 18.90 -27.17
N PRO A 285 21.45 19.95 -26.89
CA PRO A 285 22.86 19.78 -26.50
C PRO A 285 23.06 18.95 -25.23
N GLN A 286 22.05 18.92 -24.35
CA GLN A 286 22.03 18.14 -23.11
C GLN A 286 20.60 17.62 -22.88
N ALA A 287 20.42 16.38 -22.47
CA ALA A 287 19.13 15.86 -22.01
C ALA A 287 19.32 14.67 -21.09
N PHE A 288 18.48 14.53 -20.07
CA PHE A 288 18.41 13.30 -19.30
C PHE A 288 17.90 12.17 -20.20
N TYR A 289 18.57 11.02 -20.15
CA TYR A 289 18.04 9.80 -20.76
C TYR A 289 17.52 8.91 -19.65
N GLU A 290 16.20 8.73 -19.59
CA GLU A 290 15.57 8.15 -18.41
C GLU A 290 14.37 7.28 -18.75
N ILE A 291 14.18 6.22 -17.96
CA ILE A 291 13.04 5.32 -18.00
C ILE A 291 12.13 5.61 -16.80
N GLY A 292 10.83 5.66 -17.06
CA GLY A 292 9.81 5.90 -16.04
C GLY A 292 9.67 7.35 -15.61
N ALA A 293 10.14 8.30 -16.42
CA ALA A 293 9.92 9.72 -16.19
C ALA A 293 9.84 10.52 -17.49
N TYR A 294 9.00 11.55 -17.48
CA TYR A 294 9.19 12.72 -18.32
C TYR A 294 10.19 13.59 -17.57
N HIS A 295 11.40 13.75 -18.09
CA HIS A 295 12.44 14.52 -17.42
C HIS A 295 13.15 15.39 -18.44
N ASP A 296 12.92 16.69 -18.36
CA ASP A 296 13.70 17.67 -19.05
C ASP A 296 14.35 18.63 -18.05
N LYS A 297 14.68 19.86 -18.49
CA LYS A 297 15.46 20.79 -17.69
C LYS A 297 14.69 21.35 -16.49
N ASP A 298 13.39 21.60 -16.62
CA ASP A 298 12.57 22.25 -15.59
C ASP A 298 11.32 21.45 -15.21
N GLU A 299 11.03 20.35 -15.91
CA GLU A 299 9.96 19.43 -15.62
C GLU A 299 10.47 18.02 -15.28
N TYR A 300 9.88 17.42 -14.25
CA TYR A 300 10.21 16.06 -13.82
C TYR A 300 8.98 15.29 -13.35
N PHE A 301 8.25 14.71 -14.30
CA PHE A 301 7.04 13.92 -14.05
C PHE A 301 7.32 12.42 -14.12
N ARG A 302 7.57 11.82 -12.96
CA ARG A 302 7.75 10.37 -12.81
C ARG A 302 6.45 9.58 -13.04
N LEU A 303 6.62 8.38 -13.58
CA LEU A 303 5.55 7.41 -13.82
C LEU A 303 5.09 6.80 -12.49
N ALA A 304 3.78 6.76 -12.28
CA ALA A 304 3.16 5.97 -11.22
C ALA A 304 2.57 4.71 -11.85
N GLY A 305 3.18 3.55 -11.59
CA GLY A 305 2.83 2.33 -12.30
C GLY A 305 3.94 1.29 -12.29
N MET A 306 3.96 0.44 -13.32
CA MET A 306 4.95 -0.63 -13.44
C MET A 306 5.55 -0.70 -14.85
N VAL A 307 6.84 -1.00 -14.94
CA VAL A 307 7.55 -1.20 -16.21
C VAL A 307 8.20 -2.59 -16.19
N ARG A 308 7.93 -3.39 -17.22
CA ARG A 308 8.48 -4.76 -17.36
C ARG A 308 9.72 -4.79 -18.24
N GLU A 309 9.65 -4.17 -19.39
CA GLU A 309 10.71 -4.23 -20.39
C GLU A 309 10.67 -2.95 -21.23
N VAL A 310 11.84 -2.45 -21.59
CA VAL A 310 12.05 -1.33 -22.51
C VAL A 310 13.11 -1.72 -23.53
N ARG A 311 12.86 -1.43 -24.80
CA ARG A 311 13.79 -1.64 -25.92
C ARG A 311 13.88 -0.39 -26.78
N VAL A 312 15.07 -0.09 -27.27
CA VAL A 312 15.34 1.03 -28.18
C VAL A 312 16.16 0.53 -29.37
N PHE A 313 15.68 0.81 -30.57
CA PHE A 313 16.27 0.42 -31.85
C PHE A 313 16.70 1.65 -32.65
N ASP A 314 17.74 1.50 -33.47
CA ASP A 314 18.23 2.55 -34.39
C ASP A 314 17.53 2.56 -35.76
N ARG A 315 16.44 1.81 -35.91
CA ARG A 315 15.58 1.74 -37.09
C ARG A 315 14.10 1.79 -36.72
N ALA A 316 13.26 2.10 -37.71
CA ALA A 316 11.83 1.85 -37.60
C ALA A 316 11.54 0.34 -37.76
N LEU A 317 10.95 -0.29 -36.73
CA LEU A 317 10.38 -1.63 -36.85
C LEU A 317 9.12 -1.58 -37.71
N ASP A 318 8.90 -2.62 -38.51
CA ASP A 318 7.67 -2.74 -39.27
C ASP A 318 6.49 -3.22 -38.41
N ALA A 319 5.26 -3.04 -38.91
CA ALA A 319 4.04 -3.38 -38.17
C ALA A 319 3.94 -4.90 -37.86
N SER A 320 4.54 -5.76 -38.68
CA SER A 320 4.51 -7.20 -38.48
C SER A 320 5.48 -7.64 -37.36
N GLU A 321 6.65 -7.01 -37.28
CA GLU A 321 7.61 -7.20 -36.18
C GLU A 321 7.00 -6.78 -34.85
N ILE A 322 6.39 -5.59 -34.81
CA ILE A 322 5.73 -5.06 -33.62
C ILE A 322 4.57 -5.95 -33.18
N ALA A 323 3.72 -6.39 -34.11
CA ALA A 323 2.63 -7.31 -33.82
C ALA A 323 3.16 -8.65 -33.28
N ARG A 324 4.27 -9.16 -33.82
CA ARG A 324 4.92 -10.38 -33.31
C ARG A 324 5.43 -10.21 -31.88
N HIS A 325 6.14 -9.12 -31.58
CA HIS A 325 6.63 -8.83 -30.22
C HIS A 325 5.48 -8.78 -29.20
N HIS A 326 4.35 -8.16 -29.58
CA HIS A 326 3.15 -8.14 -28.76
C HIS A 326 2.63 -9.57 -28.48
N GLN A 327 2.43 -10.36 -29.54
CA GLN A 327 1.84 -11.69 -29.45
C GLN A 327 2.69 -12.66 -28.63
N GLU A 328 4.02 -12.57 -28.73
CA GLU A 328 4.96 -13.40 -27.98
C GLU A 328 4.87 -13.17 -26.47
N GLN A 329 4.55 -11.95 -26.03
CA GLN A 329 4.60 -11.58 -24.61
C GLN A 329 3.25 -11.35 -23.94
N LYS A 330 2.16 -11.06 -24.68
CA LYS A 330 0.86 -10.71 -24.07
C LYS A 330 0.33 -11.75 -23.07
N GLY A 331 0.66 -13.03 -23.27
CA GLY A 331 0.25 -14.13 -22.38
C GLY A 331 1.03 -14.21 -21.06
N LEU A 332 2.07 -13.39 -20.89
CA LEU A 332 2.84 -13.26 -19.65
C LEU A 332 2.13 -12.33 -18.65
N PHE A 333 1.31 -11.41 -19.13
CA PHE A 333 0.66 -10.40 -18.31
C PHE A 333 -0.80 -10.75 -18.04
N PRO A 334 -1.39 -10.24 -16.94
CA PRO A 334 -2.83 -10.27 -16.76
C PRO A 334 -3.53 -9.54 -17.93
N PRO A 335 -4.67 -10.04 -18.42
CA PRO A 335 -5.47 -9.34 -19.43
C PRO A 335 -5.77 -7.89 -18.98
N PRO A 336 -5.75 -6.91 -19.89
CA PRO A 336 -6.24 -5.57 -19.58
C PRO A 336 -7.65 -5.65 -18.98
N GLY A 337 -7.85 -5.09 -17.78
CA GLY A 337 -9.11 -5.19 -17.04
C GLY A 337 -9.17 -6.29 -15.95
N GLN A 338 -8.14 -7.14 -15.83
CA GLN A 338 -7.97 -8.05 -14.68
C GLN A 338 -6.85 -7.57 -13.75
N LEU A 339 -7.28 -6.86 -12.69
CA LEU A 339 -6.68 -6.68 -11.35
C LEU A 339 -6.21 -5.27 -10.91
N GLU A 340 -6.73 -4.91 -9.72
CA GLU A 340 -6.30 -3.93 -8.71
C GLU A 340 -5.96 -2.50 -9.19
N GLY A 341 -6.99 -1.64 -9.22
CA GLY A 341 -6.85 -0.17 -9.31
C GLY A 341 -7.78 0.53 -10.30
N ALA A 342 -8.30 -0.19 -11.31
CA ALA A 342 -9.19 0.38 -12.33
C ALA A 342 -10.62 0.61 -11.84
N LEU A 343 -11.11 -0.24 -10.93
CA LEU A 343 -12.47 -0.14 -10.41
C LEU A 343 -12.60 0.98 -9.38
N LEU A 344 -11.64 1.00 -8.44
CA LEU A 344 -11.74 1.75 -7.21
C LEU A 344 -10.61 2.79 -7.13
N SER A 345 -10.98 4.03 -6.86
CA SER A 345 -10.05 5.10 -6.48
C SER A 345 -9.63 5.00 -5.01
N VAL A 346 -10.44 4.35 -4.15
CA VAL A 346 -10.12 4.05 -2.74
C VAL A 346 -10.76 2.71 -2.35
N GLY A 347 -10.04 1.89 -1.59
CA GLY A 347 -10.55 0.63 -1.05
C GLY A 347 -10.50 -0.55 -2.04
N PRO A 348 -11.21 -1.65 -1.73
CA PRO A 348 -12.18 -1.75 -0.65
C PRO A 348 -11.49 -1.91 0.70
N TYR A 349 -12.04 -1.29 1.74
CA TYR A 349 -11.60 -1.49 3.12
C TYR A 349 -12.79 -1.80 4.02
N LEU A 350 -12.52 -2.57 5.07
CA LEU A 350 -13.52 -3.04 6.01
C LEU A 350 -13.38 -2.31 7.34
N ARG A 351 -14.50 -1.97 7.97
CA ARG A 351 -14.55 -1.55 9.37
C ARG A 351 -15.56 -2.39 10.14
N PHE A 352 -15.15 -3.02 11.24
CA PHE A 352 -16.10 -3.68 12.12
C PHE A 352 -16.92 -2.64 12.89
N ASP A 353 -18.25 -2.78 12.87
CA ASP A 353 -19.18 -1.93 13.65
C ASP A 353 -19.67 -2.63 14.93
N SER A 354 -19.57 -3.96 14.98
CA SER A 354 -19.85 -4.77 16.16
C SER A 354 -19.14 -6.13 16.07
N ALA A 355 -19.29 -6.99 17.08
CA ALA A 355 -18.80 -8.37 17.04
C ALA A 355 -19.40 -9.21 15.88
N SER A 356 -20.56 -8.82 15.34
CA SER A 356 -21.31 -9.59 14.33
C SER A 356 -21.61 -8.81 13.04
N SER A 357 -21.04 -7.61 12.89
CA SER A 357 -21.25 -6.79 11.71
C SER A 357 -20.05 -5.94 11.35
N ALA A 358 -19.88 -5.71 10.05
CA ALA A 358 -18.85 -4.85 9.49
C ALA A 358 -19.40 -4.10 8.29
N THR A 359 -18.88 -2.90 8.03
CA THR A 359 -19.18 -2.13 6.84
C THR A 359 -17.99 -2.15 5.90
N VAL A 360 -18.22 -2.57 4.66
CA VAL A 360 -17.25 -2.47 3.56
C VAL A 360 -17.44 -1.11 2.91
N HIS A 361 -16.34 -0.40 2.68
CA HIS A 361 -16.30 0.91 2.05
C HIS A 361 -15.41 0.87 0.81
N TRP A 362 -15.85 1.54 -0.25
CA TRP A 362 -15.05 1.71 -1.46
C TRP A 362 -15.43 3.00 -2.18
N GLN A 363 -14.53 3.49 -3.03
CA GLN A 363 -14.81 4.56 -3.96
C GLN A 363 -14.52 4.13 -5.38
N THR A 364 -15.45 4.27 -6.31
CA THR A 364 -15.22 4.00 -7.74
C THR A 364 -14.41 5.13 -8.40
N GLN A 365 -13.76 4.85 -9.54
CA GLN A 365 -12.99 5.86 -10.29
C GLN A 365 -13.90 7.01 -10.80
N GLY A 366 -15.13 6.69 -11.22
CA GLY A 366 -16.15 7.65 -11.63
C GLY A 366 -17.54 7.30 -11.08
N PRO A 367 -18.54 8.21 -11.20
CA PRO A 367 -19.91 7.94 -10.78
C PRO A 367 -20.47 6.70 -11.49
N SER A 368 -20.83 5.66 -10.74
CA SER A 368 -21.35 4.40 -11.30
C SER A 368 -22.06 3.60 -10.20
N PRO A 369 -23.11 2.83 -10.51
CA PRO A 369 -23.61 1.82 -9.59
C PRO A 369 -22.56 0.72 -9.36
N SER A 370 -22.61 0.10 -8.19
CA SER A 370 -21.70 -1.01 -7.87
C SER A 370 -22.40 -2.11 -7.07
N ILE A 371 -21.73 -3.23 -6.90
CA ILE A 371 -22.25 -4.44 -6.29
C ILE A 371 -21.21 -4.96 -5.31
N LEU A 372 -21.61 -5.16 -4.04
CA LEU A 372 -20.85 -5.97 -3.10
C LEU A 372 -21.36 -7.40 -3.19
N GLU A 373 -20.48 -8.33 -3.52
CA GLU A 373 -20.72 -9.76 -3.37
C GLU A 373 -19.94 -10.26 -2.17
N TYR A 374 -20.58 -11.01 -1.27
CA TYR A 374 -19.92 -11.59 -0.10
C TYR A 374 -20.49 -12.96 0.24
N ARG A 375 -19.67 -13.82 0.84
CA ARG A 375 -20.03 -15.20 1.18
C ARG A 375 -20.18 -15.36 2.69
N LEU A 376 -21.32 -15.87 3.15
CA LEU A 376 -21.55 -16.29 4.54
C LEU A 376 -21.69 -17.83 4.57
N GLY A 377 -20.60 -18.53 4.93
CA GLY A 377 -20.57 -19.99 4.84
C GLY A 377 -20.60 -20.46 3.38
N SER A 378 -21.61 -21.22 2.98
CA SER A 378 -21.82 -21.64 1.58
C SER A 378 -22.72 -20.70 0.78
N GLU A 379 -23.38 -19.75 1.43
CA GLU A 379 -24.33 -18.83 0.79
C GLU A 379 -23.59 -17.62 0.22
N VAL A 380 -23.81 -17.32 -1.07
CA VAL A 380 -23.35 -16.08 -1.70
C VAL A 380 -24.47 -15.06 -1.64
N LYS A 381 -24.15 -13.87 -1.13
CA LYS A 381 -25.06 -12.73 -1.06
C LYS A 381 -24.52 -11.59 -1.91
N THR A 382 -25.45 -10.87 -2.53
CA THR A 382 -25.16 -9.78 -3.44
C THR A 382 -25.98 -8.57 -3.04
N VAL A 383 -25.34 -7.41 -2.91
CA VAL A 383 -25.99 -6.15 -2.55
C VAL A 383 -25.62 -5.12 -3.60
N GLU A 384 -26.63 -4.67 -4.34
CA GLU A 384 -26.48 -3.58 -5.30
C GLU A 384 -26.53 -2.23 -4.58
N VAL A 385 -25.58 -1.37 -4.91
CA VAL A 385 -25.51 0.01 -4.48
C VAL A 385 -25.89 0.88 -5.67
N HIS A 386 -27.16 1.27 -5.69
CA HIS A 386 -27.71 2.09 -6.76
C HIS A 386 -27.24 3.56 -6.71
N GLY A 387 -27.36 4.22 -7.85
CA GLY A 387 -27.06 5.64 -8.05
C GLY A 387 -25.67 5.88 -8.63
N ASP A 388 -25.57 6.88 -9.50
CA ASP A 388 -24.30 7.34 -10.07
C ASP A 388 -23.53 8.16 -9.04
N ARG A 389 -22.83 7.46 -8.16
CA ARG A 389 -21.99 8.06 -7.12
C ARG A 389 -20.63 7.40 -7.08
N ARG A 390 -19.67 8.10 -6.49
CA ARG A 390 -18.30 7.61 -6.32
C ARG A 390 -18.09 6.88 -5.01
N GLU A 391 -18.76 7.28 -3.94
CA GLU A 391 -18.61 6.66 -2.62
C GLU A 391 -19.69 5.62 -2.37
N HIS A 392 -19.28 4.44 -1.93
CA HIS A 392 -20.17 3.31 -1.69
C HIS A 392 -19.83 2.66 -0.36
N SER A 393 -20.86 2.17 0.30
CA SER A 393 -20.70 1.36 1.50
C SER A 393 -21.85 0.37 1.66
N VAL A 394 -21.53 -0.81 2.17
CA VAL A 394 -22.52 -1.84 2.50
C VAL A 394 -22.16 -2.48 3.83
N ARG A 395 -23.16 -2.55 4.70
CA ARG A 395 -23.05 -3.23 5.99
C ARG A 395 -23.39 -4.71 5.84
N ILE A 396 -22.46 -5.56 6.24
CA ILE A 396 -22.61 -7.01 6.37
C ILE A 396 -22.97 -7.35 7.82
N THR A 397 -23.96 -8.21 8.02
CA THR A 397 -24.39 -8.71 9.32
C THR A 397 -24.36 -10.24 9.36
N GLY A 398 -24.47 -10.82 10.55
CA GLY A 398 -24.44 -12.28 10.73
C GLY A 398 -23.03 -12.88 10.69
N LEU A 399 -22.01 -12.05 10.95
CA LEU A 399 -20.64 -12.52 11.09
C LEU A 399 -20.52 -13.29 12.42
N ALA A 400 -20.08 -14.53 12.35
CA ALA A 400 -19.72 -15.31 13.53
C ALA A 400 -18.28 -15.00 13.93
N ASN A 401 -18.00 -15.08 15.24
CA ASN A 401 -16.64 -14.95 15.75
C ASN A 401 -15.73 -16.06 15.23
N ASP A 402 -14.43 -15.77 15.11
CA ASP A 402 -13.38 -16.72 14.74
C ASP A 402 -13.64 -17.44 13.41
N ARG A 403 -14.06 -16.65 12.41
CA ARG A 403 -14.29 -17.08 11.03
C ARG A 403 -13.74 -16.09 10.02
N ILE A 404 -13.27 -16.64 8.90
CA ILE A 404 -12.92 -15.89 7.70
C ILE A 404 -14.11 -15.94 6.75
N TYR A 405 -14.55 -14.77 6.31
CA TYR A 405 -15.48 -14.61 5.22
C TYR A 405 -14.78 -13.90 4.06
N HIS A 406 -15.42 -13.89 2.90
CA HIS A 406 -14.84 -13.29 1.71
C HIS A 406 -15.84 -12.38 1.01
N TYR A 407 -15.33 -11.33 0.38
CA TYR A 407 -16.12 -10.39 -0.40
C TYR A 407 -15.35 -9.86 -1.61
N ARG A 408 -16.07 -9.33 -2.60
CA ARG A 408 -15.52 -8.62 -3.76
C ARG A 408 -16.47 -7.52 -4.21
N ILE A 409 -15.92 -6.50 -4.86
CA ILE A 409 -16.71 -5.41 -5.45
C ILE A 409 -16.79 -5.61 -6.96
N ARG A 410 -17.96 -5.38 -7.53
CA ARG A 410 -18.19 -5.35 -8.98
C ARG A 410 -18.79 -4.00 -9.37
N ALA A 411 -18.32 -3.36 -10.44
CA ALA A 411 -18.94 -2.13 -10.94
C ALA A 411 -18.79 -1.99 -12.45
N ARG A 412 -19.69 -1.22 -13.06
CA ARG A 412 -19.75 -1.13 -14.53
C ARG A 412 -18.87 0.02 -15.00
N ILE A 413 -17.91 -0.29 -15.86
CA ILE A 413 -16.98 0.67 -16.46
C ILE A 413 -17.08 0.52 -17.97
N ALA A 414 -17.38 1.61 -18.67
CA ALA A 414 -17.54 1.63 -20.14
C ALA A 414 -18.51 0.58 -20.71
N GLY A 415 -19.52 0.16 -19.92
CA GLY A 415 -20.50 -0.86 -20.30
C GLY A 415 -20.15 -2.29 -19.86
N GLU A 416 -18.92 -2.55 -19.44
CA GLU A 416 -18.45 -3.87 -19.00
C GLU A 416 -18.48 -4.02 -17.48
N MET A 417 -18.69 -5.25 -17.01
CA MET A 417 -18.76 -5.57 -15.59
C MET A 417 -17.37 -6.01 -15.10
N ILE A 418 -16.72 -5.15 -14.31
CA ILE A 418 -15.38 -5.40 -13.77
C ILE A 418 -15.49 -5.75 -12.29
N GLU A 419 -14.63 -6.65 -11.81
CA GLU A 419 -14.59 -7.10 -10.42
C GLU A 419 -13.21 -6.96 -9.77
N THR A 420 -13.18 -6.74 -8.45
CA THR A 420 -11.95 -6.78 -7.66
C THR A 420 -11.51 -8.21 -7.38
N ALA A 421 -10.25 -8.37 -6.95
CA ALA A 421 -9.85 -9.57 -6.22
C ALA A 421 -10.76 -9.79 -5.00
N GLU A 422 -10.83 -11.04 -4.55
CA GLU A 422 -11.57 -11.43 -3.35
C GLU A 422 -10.77 -11.01 -2.11
N ALA A 423 -11.40 -10.21 -1.24
CA ALA A 423 -10.85 -9.71 0.01
C ALA A 423 -11.44 -10.46 1.21
N GLU A 424 -10.71 -10.50 2.32
CA GLU A 424 -11.08 -11.26 3.51
C GLU A 424 -11.76 -10.38 4.56
N ILE A 425 -12.74 -10.95 5.26
CA ILE A 425 -13.27 -10.47 6.53
C ILE A 425 -12.82 -11.48 7.57
N ASP A 426 -11.67 -11.21 8.18
CA ASP A 426 -11.16 -12.03 9.28
C ASP A 426 -11.72 -11.53 10.61
N THR A 427 -12.75 -12.21 11.10
CA THR A 427 -13.39 -11.86 12.38
C THR A 427 -12.54 -12.20 13.59
N TYR A 428 -11.43 -12.94 13.44
CA TYR A 428 -10.45 -13.12 14.50
C TYR A 428 -9.83 -11.77 14.94
N PHE A 429 -9.61 -10.87 13.98
CA PHE A 429 -9.11 -9.51 14.24
C PHE A 429 -10.21 -8.49 14.56
N ASN A 430 -11.45 -8.95 14.78
CA ASN A 430 -12.53 -8.08 15.22
C ASN A 430 -12.43 -7.84 16.73
N TYR A 431 -11.74 -6.77 17.11
CA TYR A 431 -11.60 -6.36 18.52
C TYR A 431 -12.87 -5.71 19.10
N ASN A 432 -13.97 -5.60 18.33
CA ASN A 432 -15.23 -5.13 18.89
C ASN A 432 -15.79 -6.15 19.87
N THR A 433 -16.02 -5.67 21.07
CA THR A 433 -16.61 -6.46 22.13
C THR A 433 -18.08 -6.77 21.83
N PRO A 434 -18.55 -8.02 22.01
CA PRO A 434 -19.96 -8.36 21.88
C PRO A 434 -20.86 -7.48 22.76
N ALA A 435 -22.01 -7.06 22.24
CA ALA A 435 -23.06 -6.47 23.06
C ALA A 435 -23.71 -7.57 23.91
N VAL A 436 -23.90 -7.31 25.20
CA VAL A 436 -24.23 -8.35 26.19
C VAL A 436 -25.55 -8.10 26.92
N SER A 437 -26.53 -7.54 26.21
CA SER A 437 -27.89 -7.39 26.74
C SER A 437 -28.58 -8.73 27.01
N ASP A 438 -28.16 -9.80 26.32
CA ASP A 438 -28.94 -11.04 26.22
C ASP A 438 -28.43 -12.20 27.11
N LEU A 439 -27.35 -12.00 27.89
CA LEU A 439 -26.85 -13.02 28.81
C LEU A 439 -27.52 -12.91 30.19
N ARG A 440 -27.89 -14.08 30.74
CA ARG A 440 -28.43 -14.19 32.11
C ARG A 440 -27.34 -13.80 33.11
N SER A 441 -27.69 -12.91 34.04
CA SER A 441 -26.77 -12.49 35.12
C SER A 441 -26.33 -13.69 35.96
N PRO A 442 -25.04 -13.80 36.32
CA PRO A 442 -24.56 -14.79 37.28
C PRO A 442 -24.92 -14.42 38.73
N PHE A 443 -25.44 -13.21 38.97
CA PHE A 443 -25.89 -12.72 40.28
C PHE A 443 -27.42 -12.78 40.38
N GLU A 444 -27.94 -13.02 41.58
CA GLU A 444 -29.38 -13.07 41.85
C GLU A 444 -30.03 -11.69 41.71
N ASN A 445 -31.34 -11.61 41.51
CA ASN A 445 -32.04 -10.31 41.50
C ASN A 445 -32.57 -10.04 42.92
N ASP A 446 -31.72 -9.52 43.80
CA ASP A 446 -32.05 -9.10 45.17
C ASP A 446 -31.68 -7.61 45.41
N ASP A 447 -32.09 -7.07 46.56
CA ASP A 447 -31.89 -5.65 46.89
C ASP A 447 -30.40 -5.24 46.99
N GLY A 448 -29.52 -6.16 47.39
CA GLY A 448 -28.07 -5.92 47.40
C GLY A 448 -27.49 -5.85 45.99
N ASN A 449 -27.99 -6.68 45.08
CA ASN A 449 -27.57 -6.74 43.69
C ASN A 449 -28.08 -5.53 42.88
N ASN A 450 -29.22 -4.97 43.26
CA ASN A 450 -29.75 -3.73 42.68
C ASN A 450 -28.86 -2.51 42.99
N ALA A 451 -28.19 -2.48 44.15
CA ALA A 451 -27.31 -1.37 44.53
C ALA A 451 -26.05 -1.29 43.65
N PHE A 452 -25.42 -2.43 43.33
CA PHE A 452 -24.26 -2.47 42.42
C PHE A 452 -24.63 -2.06 40.99
N ARG A 453 -25.83 -2.43 40.53
CA ARG A 453 -26.33 -2.02 39.22
C ARG A 453 -26.59 -0.51 39.17
N ALA A 454 -27.20 0.05 40.20
CA ALA A 454 -27.42 1.50 40.29
C ALA A 454 -26.08 2.27 40.30
N ALA A 455 -25.12 1.83 41.10
CA ALA A 455 -23.79 2.41 41.16
C ALA A 455 -23.04 2.32 39.81
N ALA A 456 -23.17 1.20 39.09
CA ALA A 456 -22.59 1.05 37.76
C ALA A 456 -23.20 2.04 36.75
N LEU A 457 -24.51 2.22 36.75
CA LEU A 457 -25.19 3.16 35.85
C LEU A 457 -24.79 4.61 36.15
N GLU A 458 -24.73 4.99 37.43
CA GLU A 458 -24.27 6.32 37.86
C GLU A 458 -22.81 6.58 37.43
N ALA A 459 -21.94 5.59 37.59
CA ALA A 459 -20.54 5.69 37.15
C ALA A 459 -20.40 5.82 35.62
N ILE A 460 -21.27 5.16 34.85
CA ILE A 460 -21.29 5.28 33.38
C ILE A 460 -21.85 6.64 32.95
N GLU A 461 -22.94 7.10 33.56
CA GLU A 461 -23.57 8.38 33.23
C GLU A 461 -22.67 9.59 33.56
N SER A 462 -21.86 9.48 34.60
CA SER A 462 -20.88 10.51 34.97
C SER A 462 -19.61 10.50 34.09
N ALA A 463 -19.39 9.45 33.29
CA ALA A 463 -18.25 9.36 32.40
C ALA A 463 -18.49 10.16 31.11
N VAL A 464 -17.43 10.78 30.58
CA VAL A 464 -17.47 11.54 29.30
C VAL A 464 -17.67 10.62 28.08
N THR A 465 -17.45 9.32 28.26
CA THR A 465 -17.56 8.30 27.23
C THR A 465 -18.06 6.98 27.84
N ASP A 466 -18.61 6.10 27.03
CA ASP A 466 -19.03 4.75 27.41
C ASP A 466 -18.06 3.66 26.90
N GLN A 467 -16.94 4.06 26.27
CA GLN A 467 -15.91 3.18 25.69
C GLN A 467 -14.51 3.52 26.21
N GLY A 468 -13.60 2.54 26.29
CA GLY A 468 -12.24 2.72 26.80
C GLY A 468 -11.93 1.80 27.97
N ILE A 469 -11.10 2.24 28.92
CA ILE A 469 -10.73 1.46 30.13
C ILE A 469 -11.46 2.05 31.34
N CYS A 470 -12.09 1.18 32.13
CA CYS A 470 -12.65 1.52 33.44
C CYS A 470 -11.88 0.74 34.52
N ILE A 471 -11.36 1.44 35.52
CA ILE A 471 -10.65 0.82 36.65
C ILE A 471 -11.62 0.72 37.83
N VAL A 472 -11.76 -0.47 38.40
CA VAL A 472 -12.55 -0.73 39.61
C VAL A 472 -11.58 -1.12 40.72
N TYR A 473 -11.44 -0.27 41.73
CA TYR A 473 -10.62 -0.57 42.90
C TYR A 473 -11.51 -1.16 44.02
N GLY A 474 -11.09 -2.30 44.59
CA GLY A 474 -11.92 -3.11 45.50
C GLY A 474 -12.88 -4.00 44.71
N THR A 475 -12.39 -5.15 44.27
CA THR A 475 -13.09 -6.08 43.38
C THR A 475 -14.31 -6.73 44.02
N GLY A 476 -14.24 -7.00 45.34
CA GLY A 476 -15.30 -7.68 46.07
C GLY A 476 -15.73 -9.00 45.42
N THR A 477 -17.03 -9.17 45.18
CA THR A 477 -17.56 -10.36 44.49
C THR A 477 -17.38 -10.33 42.96
N GLY A 478 -16.85 -9.24 42.40
CA GLY A 478 -16.75 -8.98 40.96
C GLY A 478 -18.00 -8.35 40.34
N GLN A 479 -19.04 -8.08 41.13
CA GLN A 479 -20.35 -7.70 40.63
C GLN A 479 -20.43 -6.28 40.04
N LEU A 480 -19.76 -5.30 40.67
CA LEU A 480 -19.68 -3.95 40.12
C LEU A 480 -19.00 -3.95 38.75
N ALA A 481 -17.89 -4.68 38.62
CA ALA A 481 -17.17 -4.84 37.36
C ALA A 481 -18.05 -5.51 36.28
N TYR A 482 -18.87 -6.48 36.68
CA TYR A 482 -19.84 -7.11 35.80
C TYR A 482 -20.93 -6.14 35.32
N GLU A 483 -21.56 -5.37 36.22
CA GLU A 483 -22.61 -4.43 35.83
C GLU A 483 -22.06 -3.28 34.98
N ILE A 484 -20.84 -2.79 35.24
CA ILE A 484 -20.19 -1.80 34.36
C ILE A 484 -19.96 -2.41 32.97
N ALA A 485 -19.37 -3.60 32.89
CA ALA A 485 -19.09 -4.25 31.61
C ALA A 485 -20.37 -4.59 30.83
N ARG A 486 -21.47 -4.92 31.52
CA ARG A 486 -22.76 -5.25 30.93
C ARG A 486 -23.47 -4.03 30.35
N ASN A 487 -23.36 -2.86 31.00
CA ASN A 487 -24.12 -1.66 30.65
C ASN A 487 -23.28 -0.61 29.90
N SER A 488 -22.03 -0.91 29.53
CA SER A 488 -21.15 -0.01 28.78
C SER A 488 -20.34 -0.76 27.72
N ARG A 489 -19.47 -0.04 27.00
CA ARG A 489 -18.42 -0.56 26.11
C ARG A 489 -17.03 -0.51 26.74
N PHE A 490 -16.92 -0.31 28.05
CA PHE A 490 -15.64 -0.31 28.75
C PHE A 490 -15.00 -1.70 28.83
N ARG A 491 -13.67 -1.74 28.74
CA ARG A 491 -12.84 -2.82 29.26
C ARG A 491 -12.59 -2.55 30.74
N VAL A 492 -13.08 -3.43 31.60
CA VAL A 492 -13.02 -3.25 33.06
C VAL A 492 -11.80 -3.96 33.61
N ILE A 493 -10.93 -3.21 34.27
CA ILE A 493 -9.77 -3.71 34.99
C ILE A 493 -10.07 -3.53 36.47
N ALA A 494 -10.32 -4.64 37.16
CA ALA A 494 -10.67 -4.62 38.57
C ALA A 494 -9.44 -5.05 39.40
N ILE A 495 -9.07 -4.25 40.39
CA ILE A 495 -7.84 -4.40 41.18
C ILE A 495 -8.21 -4.51 42.66
N ASP A 496 -7.62 -5.48 43.36
CA ASP A 496 -7.83 -5.70 44.79
C ASP A 496 -6.52 -6.07 45.48
N ASP A 497 -6.26 -5.49 46.64
CA ASP A 497 -5.04 -5.80 47.40
C ASP A 497 -5.08 -7.24 47.96
N ASP A 498 -6.29 -7.83 48.11
CA ASP A 498 -6.49 -9.19 48.60
C ASP A 498 -6.65 -10.24 47.48
N GLN A 499 -5.66 -11.13 47.39
CA GLN A 499 -5.64 -12.23 46.44
C GLN A 499 -6.86 -13.17 46.57
N ALA A 500 -7.38 -13.38 47.79
CA ALA A 500 -8.53 -14.24 47.99
C ALA A 500 -9.80 -13.64 47.34
N THR A 501 -9.97 -12.34 47.46
CA THR A 501 -11.07 -11.58 46.83
C THR A 501 -10.95 -11.61 45.30
N VAL A 502 -9.76 -11.43 44.73
CA VAL A 502 -9.50 -11.58 43.28
C VAL A 502 -9.90 -12.98 42.77
N VAL A 503 -9.53 -14.03 43.51
CA VAL A 503 -9.85 -15.42 43.15
C VAL A 503 -11.36 -15.67 43.22
N ALA A 504 -12.04 -15.16 44.25
CA ALA A 504 -13.49 -15.28 44.39
C ALA A 504 -14.24 -14.56 43.25
N ALA A 505 -13.83 -13.35 42.89
CA ALA A 505 -14.42 -12.59 41.78
C ALA A 505 -14.24 -13.32 40.43
N ARG A 506 -13.04 -13.87 40.17
CA ARG A 506 -12.80 -14.73 38.99
C ARG A 506 -13.69 -15.97 38.99
N TYR A 507 -13.86 -16.62 40.15
CA TYR A 507 -14.70 -17.81 40.27
C TYR A 507 -16.18 -17.50 39.99
N ASN A 508 -16.70 -16.40 40.50
CA ASN A 508 -18.08 -15.97 40.29
C ASN A 508 -18.38 -15.66 38.81
N LEU A 509 -17.39 -15.09 38.11
CA LEU A 509 -17.54 -14.69 36.71
C LEU A 509 -16.96 -15.69 35.70
N ARG A 510 -16.48 -16.86 36.14
CA ARG A 510 -15.85 -17.86 35.25
C ARG A 510 -16.76 -18.36 34.12
N ASN A 511 -18.07 -18.39 34.38
CA ASN A 511 -19.08 -18.80 33.40
C ASN A 511 -19.73 -17.58 32.71
N SER A 512 -19.36 -16.37 33.13
CA SER A 512 -19.72 -15.16 32.41
C SER A 512 -18.84 -15.09 31.17
N ARG A 513 -19.41 -14.77 30.00
CA ARG A 513 -18.61 -14.54 28.78
C ARG A 513 -17.76 -13.26 28.86
N PHE A 514 -17.76 -12.56 30.01
CA PHE A 514 -17.07 -11.30 30.24
C PHE A 514 -15.68 -11.47 30.85
N LEU A 515 -15.41 -12.54 31.61
CA LEU A 515 -14.09 -12.73 32.22
C LEU A 515 -13.04 -13.05 31.14
N GLY A 516 -11.96 -12.28 31.10
CA GLY A 516 -10.89 -12.38 30.10
C GLY A 516 -11.15 -11.61 28.79
N SER A 517 -12.42 -11.39 28.43
CA SER A 517 -12.81 -10.66 27.21
C SER A 517 -13.15 -9.18 27.46
N ARG A 518 -13.81 -8.89 28.58
CA ARG A 518 -14.28 -7.55 29.01
C ARG A 518 -13.80 -7.17 30.39
N ILE A 519 -13.58 -8.14 31.26
CA ILE A 519 -13.22 -7.94 32.66
C ILE A 519 -11.94 -8.73 32.95
N SER A 520 -10.96 -8.07 33.57
CA SER A 520 -9.79 -8.72 34.14
C SER A 520 -9.64 -8.33 35.59
N PHE A 521 -9.41 -9.31 36.46
CA PHE A 521 -9.13 -9.09 37.88
C PHE A 521 -7.64 -9.25 38.13
N HIS A 522 -7.03 -8.31 38.85
CA HIS A 522 -5.61 -8.33 39.22
C HIS A 522 -5.46 -8.03 40.70
N GLN A 523 -4.34 -8.51 41.25
CA GLN A 523 -3.87 -8.09 42.56
C GLN A 523 -2.96 -6.89 42.40
#